data_AF-R8YFI9-F1
#
_entry.id   AF-R8YFI9-F1
#
_cell.length_a   1.000
_cell.length_b   1.000
_cell.length_c   1.000
_cell.angle_alpha   90.00
_cell.angle_beta   90.00
_cell.angle_gamma   90.00
#
_symmetry.space_group_name_H-M   'P 1'
#
loop_
_entity.id
_entity.type
_entity.pdbx_description
1 polymer ?
#
loop_
_entity_poly.entity_id
_entity_poly.type
_entity_poly.pdbx_seq_one_letter_code
_entity_poly.pdbx_strand_id
1 'polypeptide(L)'
;MTFLSCKEIDELMTELGYTQTNTRKYAHEFKLKNGQYVYVKQLKDNQKRKKQPSRFMIHPSFRKFKEDLIKLEKVEFSFEEKGNMNTAFACFPQSSESECAKNPTRYGIGVNFKDKLALINFLKFIESNKYKEL
;
A
#
# COMPACT_ATOMS: atom_id res chain seq x y z
N MET A 1 5.84 -5.00 19.50
CA MET A 1 5.05 -5.72 18.48
C MET A 1 5.74 -5.60 17.14
N THR A 2 5.96 -6.72 16.46
CA THR A 2 6.55 -6.78 15.11
C THR A 2 5.45 -6.81 14.06
N PHE A 3 5.71 -6.20 12.90
CA PHE A 3 4.88 -6.30 11.70
C PHE A 3 5.59 -7.19 10.70
N LEU A 4 4.83 -7.79 9.77
CA LEU A 4 5.40 -8.44 8.59
C LEU A 4 6.36 -7.48 7.89
N SER A 5 7.50 -7.99 7.45
CA SER A 5 8.46 -7.29 6.60
C SER A 5 7.90 -7.11 5.18
N CYS A 6 8.52 -6.24 4.39
CA CYS A 6 8.14 -6.07 2.98
C CYS A 6 8.33 -7.36 2.18
N LYS A 7 9.38 -8.13 2.51
CA LYS A 7 9.69 -9.42 1.90
C LYS A 7 8.59 -10.46 2.20
N GLU A 8 8.17 -10.58 3.46
CA GLU A 8 7.10 -11.51 3.84
C GLU A 8 5.77 -11.16 3.15
N ILE A 9 5.49 -9.88 2.95
CA ILE A 9 4.31 -9.42 2.22
C ILE A 9 4.42 -9.79 0.74
N ASP A 10 5.55 -9.51 0.08
CA ASP A 10 5.81 -9.86 -1.33
C ASP A 10 5.68 -11.37 -1.60
N GLU A 11 6.32 -12.19 -0.77
CA GLU A 11 6.30 -13.64 -0.89
C GLU A 11 4.86 -14.14 -0.78
N LEU A 12 4.11 -13.65 0.21
CA LEU A 12 2.71 -14.04 0.38
C LEU A 12 1.82 -13.55 -0.76
N MET A 13 2.03 -12.35 -1.30
CA MET A 13 1.30 -11.88 -2.50
C MET A 13 1.53 -12.81 -3.69
N THR A 14 2.78 -13.25 -3.88
CA THR A 14 3.15 -14.18 -4.96
C THR A 14 2.55 -15.58 -4.73
N GLU A 15 2.62 -16.11 -3.50
CA GLU A 15 2.03 -17.40 -3.11
C GLU A 15 0.51 -17.44 -3.33
N LEU A 16 -0.18 -16.32 -3.11
CA LEU A 16 -1.62 -16.18 -3.35
C LEU A 16 -2.00 -16.04 -4.83
N GLY A 17 -1.02 -16.05 -5.73
CA GLY A 17 -1.20 -15.98 -7.18
C GLY A 17 -1.42 -14.57 -7.72
N TYR A 18 -1.09 -13.52 -6.96
CA TYR A 18 -1.16 -12.15 -7.48
C TYR A 18 -0.03 -11.89 -8.46
N THR A 19 -0.38 -11.36 -9.63
CA THR A 19 0.61 -10.99 -10.64
C THR A 19 1.25 -9.66 -10.26
N GLN A 20 2.57 -9.70 -10.05
CA GLN A 20 3.38 -8.50 -10.00
C GLN A 20 3.42 -7.90 -11.42
N THR A 21 2.82 -6.73 -11.60
CA THR A 21 2.72 -6.07 -12.92
C THR A 21 3.88 -5.15 -13.22
N ASN A 22 4.61 -4.72 -12.18
CA ASN A 22 5.75 -3.83 -12.36
C ASN A 22 6.73 -3.94 -11.19
N THR A 23 8.03 -3.98 -11.51
CA THR A 23 9.12 -3.87 -10.55
C THR A 23 9.69 -2.46 -10.61
N ARG A 24 9.48 -1.67 -9.57
CA ARG A 24 10.02 -0.30 -9.50
C ARG A 24 11.02 -0.19 -8.37
N LYS A 25 11.97 0.76 -8.49
CA LYS A 25 13.12 0.93 -7.58
C LYS A 25 12.77 0.99 -6.08
N TYR A 26 11.52 1.34 -5.75
CA TYR A 26 11.06 1.57 -4.38
C TYR A 26 9.78 0.80 -4.02
N ALA A 27 9.22 0.01 -4.93
CA ALA A 27 8.03 -0.79 -4.68
C ALA A 27 7.74 -1.81 -5.78
N HIS A 28 7.06 -2.89 -5.40
CA HIS A 28 6.41 -3.82 -6.30
C HIS A 28 4.94 -3.47 -6.45
N GLU A 29 4.49 -3.40 -7.69
CA GLU A 29 3.08 -3.20 -8.04
C GLU A 29 2.43 -4.56 -8.27
N PHE A 30 1.31 -4.79 -7.60
CA PHE A 30 0.49 -5.98 -7.80
C PHE A 30 -0.89 -5.58 -8.29
N LYS A 31 -1.42 -6.34 -9.23
CA LYS A 31 -2.82 -6.26 -9.66
C LYS A 31 -3.63 -7.31 -8.93
N LEU A 32 -4.65 -6.87 -8.19
CA LEU A 32 -5.61 -7.73 -7.50
C LEU A 32 -6.62 -8.35 -8.48
N LYS A 33 -7.36 -9.37 -8.05
CA LYS A 33 -8.31 -10.11 -8.91
C LYS A 33 -9.45 -9.22 -9.42
N ASN A 34 -9.82 -8.21 -8.64
CA ASN A 34 -10.83 -7.22 -9.04
C ASN A 34 -10.28 -6.08 -9.94
N GLY A 35 -9.02 -6.18 -10.35
CA GLY A 35 -8.35 -5.23 -11.25
C GLY A 35 -7.72 -4.02 -10.58
N GLN A 36 -7.81 -3.90 -9.25
CA GLN A 36 -7.19 -2.81 -8.50
C GLN A 36 -5.68 -2.99 -8.36
N TYR A 37 -4.96 -1.88 -8.21
CA TYR A 37 -3.52 -1.89 -7.97
C TYR A 37 -3.20 -1.60 -6.51
N VAL A 38 -2.26 -2.38 -5.97
CA VAL A 38 -1.69 -2.20 -4.64
C VAL A 38 -0.18 -2.24 -4.73
N TYR A 39 0.49 -1.69 -3.73
CA TYR A 39 1.94 -1.60 -3.74
C TYR A 39 2.58 -2.08 -2.44
N VAL A 40 3.58 -2.95 -2.59
CA VAL A 40 4.49 -3.36 -1.51
C VAL A 40 5.74 -2.50 -1.61
N LYS A 41 6.11 -1.77 -0.55
CA LYS A 41 7.32 -0.93 -0.58
C LYS A 41 8.58 -1.78 -0.55
N GLN A 42 9.60 -1.34 -1.27
CA GLN A 42 10.97 -1.81 -1.09
C GLN A 42 11.70 -0.82 -0.17
N LEU A 43 11.62 -1.05 1.13
CA LEU A 43 12.35 -0.26 2.11
C LEU A 43 13.84 -0.65 2.05
N LYS A 44 14.68 0.21 1.46
CA LYS A 44 16.14 0.04 1.49
C LYS A 44 16.68 0.36 2.89
N ASP A 45 17.77 -0.29 3.29
CA ASP A 45 18.36 -0.12 4.62
C ASP A 45 18.84 1.29 4.95
N ASN A 46 19.06 2.12 3.92
CA ASN A 46 19.79 3.38 4.05
C ASN A 46 18.88 4.62 4.18
N GLN A 47 17.55 4.47 4.26
CA GLN A 47 16.64 5.62 4.41
C GLN A 47 16.55 6.09 5.87
N LYS A 48 16.64 7.40 6.15
CA LYS A 48 16.27 8.00 7.45
C LYS A 48 14.81 7.63 7.74
N ARG A 49 14.58 6.66 8.62
CA ARG A 49 13.26 6.05 8.83
C ARG A 49 12.41 6.92 9.78
N LYS A 50 11.14 7.14 9.43
CA LYS A 50 10.10 7.32 10.48
C LYS A 50 10.16 6.07 11.37
N LYS A 51 9.88 6.18 12.69
CA LYS A 51 10.00 5.05 13.64
C LYS A 51 9.30 3.78 13.14
N GLN A 52 8.23 3.88 12.35
CA GLN A 52 7.56 2.75 11.70
C GLN A 52 7.00 3.16 10.32
N PRO A 53 7.70 2.88 9.20
CA PRO A 53 7.16 3.15 7.88
C PRO A 53 6.04 2.14 7.53
N SER A 54 4.98 2.60 6.86
CA SER A 54 4.01 1.70 6.23
C SER A 54 4.68 0.91 5.12
N ARG A 55 4.44 -0.40 5.08
CA ARG A 55 5.08 -1.35 4.16
C ARG A 55 4.22 -1.66 2.95
N PHE A 56 2.91 -1.48 3.07
CA PHE A 56 1.93 -1.70 2.02
C PHE A 56 1.14 -0.42 1.76
N MET A 57 0.68 -0.21 0.54
CA MET A 57 -0.06 0.99 0.13
C MET A 57 -1.30 0.61 -0.69
N ILE A 58 -2.44 1.22 -0.34
CA ILE A 58 -3.70 1.14 -1.11
C ILE A 58 -4.16 2.51 -1.59
N HIS A 59 -5.08 2.51 -2.56
CA HIS A 59 -5.58 3.72 -3.19
C HIS A 59 -6.33 4.62 -2.16
N PRO A 60 -6.11 5.95 -2.17
CA PRO A 60 -6.76 6.89 -1.24
C PRO A 60 -8.28 6.89 -1.22
N SER A 61 -8.94 6.47 -2.31
CA SER A 61 -10.40 6.34 -2.36
C SER A 61 -10.96 5.39 -1.30
N PHE A 62 -10.14 4.49 -0.75
CA PHE A 62 -10.52 3.62 0.37
C PHE A 62 -10.75 4.38 1.68
N ARG A 63 -10.42 5.70 1.76
CA ARG A 63 -10.79 6.56 2.88
C ARG A 63 -12.31 6.56 3.16
N LYS A 64 -13.15 6.33 2.15
CA LYS A 64 -14.60 6.21 2.33
C LYS A 64 -15.01 4.99 3.18
N PHE A 65 -14.14 3.98 3.29
CA PHE A 65 -14.33 2.79 4.12
C PHE A 65 -13.54 2.86 5.43
N LYS A 66 -13.13 4.05 5.87
CA LYS A 66 -12.25 4.21 7.03
C LYS A 66 -12.77 3.50 8.28
N GLU A 67 -14.06 3.59 8.56
CA GLU A 67 -14.68 2.95 9.74
C GLU A 67 -14.60 1.43 9.70
N ASP A 68 -14.70 0.82 8.52
CA ASP A 68 -14.60 -0.63 8.37
C ASP A 68 -13.13 -1.09 8.35
N LEU A 69 -12.26 -0.29 7.73
CA LEU A 69 -10.82 -0.56 7.72
C LEU A 69 -10.24 -0.61 9.15
N ILE A 70 -10.58 0.34 10.02
CA ILE A 70 -10.05 0.37 11.39
C ILE A 70 -10.56 -0.78 12.27
N LYS A 71 -11.64 -1.47 11.86
CA LYS A 71 -12.15 -2.67 12.54
C LYS A 71 -11.39 -3.94 12.15
N LEU A 72 -10.56 -3.89 11.09
CA LEU A 72 -9.76 -5.05 10.69
C LEU A 72 -8.70 -5.33 11.76
N GLU A 73 -8.86 -6.46 12.45
CA GLU A 73 -7.93 -6.88 13.48
C GLU A 73 -6.52 -7.07 12.94
N LYS A 74 -5.52 -6.71 13.75
CA LYS A 74 -4.10 -6.90 13.45
C LYS A 74 -3.60 -6.18 12.19
N VAL A 75 -4.33 -5.15 11.75
CA VAL A 75 -3.92 -4.24 10.68
C VAL A 75 -3.76 -2.84 11.28
N GLU A 76 -2.67 -2.16 10.93
CA GLU A 76 -2.44 -0.76 11.29
C GLU A 76 -2.46 0.10 10.04
N PHE A 77 -3.24 1.19 10.11
CA PHE A 77 -3.43 2.13 9.00
C PHE A 77 -2.77 3.47 9.29
N SER A 78 -2.17 4.04 8.26
CA SER A 78 -1.75 5.44 8.21
C SER A 78 -2.48 6.12 7.06
N PHE A 79 -3.40 7.01 7.41
CA PHE A 79 -4.19 7.77 6.43
C PHE A 79 -3.54 9.10 6.03
N GLU A 80 -2.42 9.46 6.66
CA GLU A 80 -1.69 10.70 6.36
C GLU A 80 -1.25 10.74 4.90
N GLU A 81 -1.36 11.90 4.27
CA GLU A 81 -0.88 12.15 2.91
C GLU A 81 0.66 12.18 2.84
N LYS A 82 1.30 12.47 3.98
CA LYS A 82 2.75 12.64 4.14
C LYS A 82 3.53 11.34 4.06
N GLY A 83 4.02 10.97 2.86
CA GLY A 83 5.12 10.02 2.77
C GLY A 83 5.47 9.40 1.41
N ASN A 84 6.15 10.18 0.55
CA ASN A 84 7.27 9.77 -0.31
C ASN A 84 7.07 8.62 -1.32
N MET A 85 5.96 8.62 -2.05
CA MET A 85 5.86 7.84 -3.28
C MET A 85 6.45 8.69 -4.43
N ASN A 86 7.69 8.36 -4.83
CA ASN A 86 8.31 8.87 -6.06
C ASN A 86 7.41 8.53 -7.28
N THR A 87 7.58 9.09 -8.48
CA THR A 87 6.68 8.92 -9.66
C THR A 87 6.36 7.47 -10.08
N ALA A 88 6.99 6.49 -9.43
CA ALA A 88 6.78 5.06 -9.47
C ALA A 88 5.36 4.53 -9.10
N PHE A 89 4.33 5.33 -8.91
CA PHE A 89 3.01 4.80 -8.48
C PHE A 89 1.88 5.29 -9.39
N ALA A 90 1.92 4.87 -10.65
CA ALA A 90 1.17 5.48 -11.75
C ALA A 90 -0.36 5.52 -11.55
N CYS A 91 -0.92 4.65 -10.71
CA CYS A 91 -2.37 4.53 -10.51
C CYS A 91 -2.91 5.33 -9.31
N PHE A 92 -2.07 6.00 -8.50
CA PHE A 92 -2.50 6.72 -7.28
C PHE A 92 -2.51 8.25 -7.48
N PRO A 93 -3.38 9.02 -6.81
CA PRO A 93 -3.45 10.47 -7.01
C PRO A 93 -2.17 11.21 -6.59
N GLN A 94 -1.95 12.38 -7.20
CA GLN A 94 -0.87 13.29 -6.82
C GLN A 94 -1.11 13.85 -5.41
N SER A 95 -0.03 13.99 -4.65
CA SER A 95 -0.03 14.61 -3.33
C SER A 95 -0.17 16.12 -3.48
N SER A 96 -1.08 16.73 -2.72
CA SER A 96 -1.21 18.19 -2.61
C SER A 96 0.05 18.84 -2.05
N GLU A 97 0.82 18.09 -1.26
CA GLU A 97 2.10 18.52 -0.69
C GLU A 97 3.30 18.34 -1.63
N SER A 98 3.08 18.11 -2.93
CA SER A 98 4.20 17.92 -3.85
C SER A 98 4.90 19.24 -4.19
N GLU A 99 6.18 19.35 -3.85
CA GLU A 99 7.00 20.53 -4.11
C GLU A 99 7.59 20.56 -5.55
N CYS A 100 7.44 19.49 -6.34
CA CYS A 100 8.05 19.37 -7.67
C CYS A 100 7.00 19.17 -8.77
N ALA A 101 6.69 20.22 -9.52
CA ALA A 101 5.74 20.17 -10.65
C ALA A 101 6.19 19.22 -11.78
N LYS A 102 7.50 19.05 -11.99
CA LYS A 102 8.04 18.15 -13.04
C LYS A 102 7.97 16.66 -12.66
N ASN A 103 7.95 16.36 -11.36
CA ASN A 103 7.92 14.99 -10.83
C ASN A 103 7.06 14.96 -9.56
N PRO A 104 5.73 15.07 -9.72
CA PRO A 104 4.85 15.16 -8.57
C PRO A 104 4.88 13.85 -7.77
N THR A 105 5.01 13.99 -6.46
CA THR A 105 4.85 12.91 -5.50
C THR A 105 3.39 12.46 -5.49
N ARG A 106 3.17 11.16 -5.34
CA ARG A 106 1.84 10.58 -5.21
C ARG A 106 1.61 10.18 -3.75
N TYR A 107 0.38 9.83 -3.40
CA TYR A 107 0.06 9.35 -2.06
C TYR A 107 -0.91 8.18 -2.06
N GLY A 108 -0.88 7.42 -0.98
CA GLY A 108 -1.72 6.26 -0.73
C GLY A 108 -2.05 6.17 0.76
N ILE A 109 -2.94 5.25 1.14
CA ILE A 109 -3.14 4.88 2.54
C ILE A 109 -2.10 3.82 2.86
N GLY A 110 -1.27 4.09 3.87
CA GLY A 110 -0.26 3.16 4.35
C GLY A 110 -0.88 2.08 5.23
N VAL A 111 -0.40 0.84 5.08
CA VAL A 111 -0.89 -0.33 5.81
C VAL A 111 0.29 -1.17 6.33
N ASN A 112 0.16 -1.68 7.55
CA ASN A 112 1.05 -2.66 8.16
C ASN A 112 0.23 -3.83 8.73
N PHE A 113 0.76 -5.05 8.64
CA PHE A 113 0.08 -6.27 9.08
C PHE A 113 0.88 -6.94 10.19
N LYS A 114 0.23 -7.39 11.28
CA LYS A 114 0.94 -8.13 12.35
C LYS A 114 1.26 -9.57 11.93
N ASP A 115 0.43 -10.19 11.09
CA ASP A 115 0.60 -11.56 10.64
C ASP A 115 0.06 -11.80 9.22
N LYS A 116 0.35 -12.98 8.66
CA LYS A 116 -0.06 -13.40 7.31
C LYS A 116 -1.58 -13.46 7.15
N LEU A 117 -2.31 -13.88 8.19
CA LEU A 117 -3.76 -14.00 8.15
C LEU A 117 -4.43 -12.62 8.02
N ALA A 118 -3.89 -11.61 8.71
CA ALA A 118 -4.33 -10.22 8.59
C ALA A 118 -4.16 -9.70 7.15
N LEU A 119 -3.06 -10.00 6.46
CA LEU A 119 -2.88 -9.66 5.05
C LEU A 119 -3.93 -10.35 4.17
N ILE A 120 -4.16 -11.66 4.34
CA ILE A 120 -5.14 -12.41 3.55
C ILE A 120 -6.56 -11.84 3.72
N ASN A 121 -6.98 -11.60 4.97
CA ASN A 121 -8.31 -11.05 5.27
C ASN A 121 -8.46 -9.62 4.74
N PHE A 122 -7.41 -8.82 4.85
CA PHE A 122 -7.38 -7.49 4.26
C PHE A 122 -7.52 -7.52 2.74
N LEU A 123 -6.80 -8.40 2.04
CA LEU A 123 -6.91 -8.53 0.58
C LEU A 123 -8.33 -8.90 0.17
N LYS A 124 -8.97 -9.85 0.87
CA LYS A 124 -10.40 -10.18 0.63
C LYS A 124 -11.31 -8.97 0.79
N PHE A 125 -11.09 -8.15 1.81
CA PHE A 125 -11.86 -6.93 2.03
C PHE A 125 -11.69 -5.94 0.87
N ILE A 126 -10.45 -5.67 0.46
CA ILE A 126 -10.14 -4.78 -0.66
C ILE A 126 -10.75 -5.31 -1.97
N GLU A 127 -10.61 -6.60 -2.23
CA GLU A 127 -11.13 -7.24 -3.44
C GLU A 127 -12.66 -7.17 -3.54
N SER A 128 -13.34 -7.30 -2.40
CA SER A 128 -14.80 -7.19 -2.29
C SER A 128 -15.29 -5.74 -2.47
N ASN A 129 -14.40 -4.75 -2.31
CA ASN A 129 -14.72 -3.33 -2.33
C ASN A 129 -13.95 -2.61 -3.44
N LYS A 130 -14.47 -2.68 -4.67
CA LYS A 130 -13.87 -1.95 -5.78
C LYS A 130 -13.99 -0.44 -5.53
N TYR A 131 -12.87 0.27 -5.63
CA TYR A 131 -12.92 1.72 -5.74
C TYR A 131 -13.59 2.06 -7.08
N LYS A 132 -14.66 2.85 -7.03
CA LYS A 132 -15.19 3.50 -8.21
C LYS A 132 -14.26 4.69 -8.46
N GLU A 133 -13.70 4.77 -9.66
CA GLU A 133 -13.18 6.05 -10.15
C GLU A 133 -14.38 7.01 -10.12
N LEU A 134 -14.24 8.11 -9.36
CA LEU A 134 -15.17 9.23 -9.41
C LEU A 134 -14.84 10.06 -10.65
#